data_AF-I8UBK5-F1
#
_entry.id   AF-I8UBK5-F1
#
_cell.length_a   1.000
_cell.length_b   1.000
_cell.length_c   1.000
_cell.angle_alpha   90.00
_cell.angle_beta   90.00
_cell.angle_gamma   90.00
#
_symmetry.space_group_name_H-M   'P 1'
#
loop_
_entity.id
_entity.type
_entity.pdbx_description
1 polymer ?
#
loop_
_entity_poly.entity_id
_entity_poly.type
_entity_poly.pdbx_seq_one_letter_code
_entity_poly.pdbx_strand_id
1 'polypeptide(L)'
;MNRTKAILCALTVTALVGCANEEASSKKKDTHRHEKTAIVKEKEPEVKASLLEEPPATVKSPAEAILHQYSVIYTNGHKKKVQKKDLISEATFGNKGIVTLHSLEFKDSYKIAYYDLMQPSKRWALHSTFTNRIGPEESLNPQKHGLKLPMTRVNISHMKINKAMHMWNIADQQFTVSILTFTNSKQASSPAKTVVLPQKKSKAYLSIDAFTHPVLYYFDGSKTVLLSGNLNEQQIITVADSLPTIATHTFPLPH
;
A
#
# COMPACT_ATOMS: atom_id res chain seq x y z
N MET A 1 -66.27 -14.29 15.12
CA MET A 1 -65.95 -15.72 15.36
C MET A 1 -64.67 -15.76 16.19
N ASN A 2 -64.74 -15.83 17.53
CA ASN A 2 -64.76 -17.07 18.32
C ASN A 2 -63.53 -17.94 17.99
N ARG A 3 -62.58 -18.27 18.88
CA ARG A 3 -62.55 -18.52 20.34
C ARG A 3 -61.05 -18.59 20.78
N THR A 4 -60.59 -17.92 21.86
CA THR A 4 -60.49 -18.40 23.27
C THR A 4 -59.13 -19.06 23.59
N LYS A 5 -58.24 -18.41 24.37
CA LYS A 5 -57.80 -18.66 25.79
C LYS A 5 -57.16 -20.05 26.04
N ALA A 6 -56.22 -20.33 26.94
CA ALA A 6 -55.65 -19.71 28.15
C ALA A 6 -54.40 -20.54 28.57
N ILE A 7 -53.31 -19.96 29.11
CA ILE A 7 -52.91 -19.83 30.53
C ILE A 7 -52.38 -21.12 31.22
N LEU A 8 -51.26 -20.95 31.94
CA LEU A 8 -50.90 -21.47 33.31
C LEU A 8 -49.61 -22.32 33.35
N CYS A 9 -48.46 -21.78 33.79
CA CYS A 9 -47.96 -21.55 35.16
C CYS A 9 -47.55 -22.84 35.92
N ALA A 10 -46.27 -22.99 36.25
CA ALA A 10 -45.81 -23.71 37.44
C ALA A 10 -44.38 -23.28 37.81
N LEU A 11 -44.29 -22.40 38.82
CA LEU A 11 -43.11 -22.23 39.66
C LEU A 11 -42.81 -23.54 40.39
N THR A 12 -41.53 -23.90 40.52
CA THR A 12 -41.06 -24.62 41.70
C THR A 12 -39.82 -23.94 42.24
N VAL A 13 -40.01 -23.27 43.37
CA VAL A 13 -38.96 -22.85 44.32
C VAL A 13 -38.74 -24.03 45.26
N THR A 14 -37.51 -24.47 45.40
CA THR A 14 -37.06 -25.17 46.62
C THR A 14 -35.82 -24.47 47.14
N ALA A 15 -36.02 -23.72 48.22
CA ALA A 15 -34.97 -23.29 49.12
C ALA A 15 -34.94 -24.31 50.27
N LEU A 16 -33.77 -24.87 50.56
CA LEU A 16 -33.44 -25.36 51.89
C LEU A 16 -32.05 -24.83 52.26
N VAL A 17 -32.04 -24.22 53.44
CA VAL A 17 -30.95 -23.52 54.12
C VAL A 17 -30.23 -24.51 55.05
N GLY A 18 -28.93 -24.30 55.30
CA GLY A 18 -28.21 -24.83 56.48
C GLY A 18 -26.73 -25.07 56.18
N CYS A 19 -25.87 -24.07 56.35
CA CYS A 19 -25.06 -23.80 57.56
C CYS A 19 -24.09 -24.92 57.96
N ALA A 20 -22.81 -24.75 57.63
CA ALA A 20 -21.70 -24.95 58.56
C ALA A 20 -20.44 -24.28 57.99
N ASN A 21 -19.95 -23.26 58.70
CA ASN A 21 -18.57 -22.79 58.60
C ASN A 21 -17.68 -23.80 59.33
N GLU A 22 -16.63 -24.28 58.68
CA GLU A 22 -15.40 -24.72 59.36
C GLU A 22 -14.19 -24.24 58.58
N GLU A 23 -13.18 -23.82 59.34
CA GLU A 23 -12.06 -22.99 58.95
C GLU A 23 -10.92 -23.75 58.26
N ALA A 24 -10.09 -22.94 57.57
CA ALA A 24 -8.65 -23.08 57.40
C ALA A 24 -8.08 -24.26 56.58
N SER A 25 -7.68 -23.94 55.35
CA SER A 25 -6.32 -24.27 54.90
C SER A 25 -5.92 -23.40 53.70
N SER A 26 -5.13 -22.38 54.02
CA SER A 26 -4.17 -21.69 53.17
C SER A 26 -3.65 -22.53 51.98
N LYS A 27 -3.94 -22.10 50.75
CA LYS A 27 -3.03 -22.19 49.61
C LYS A 27 -3.15 -20.92 48.78
N LYS A 28 -2.16 -20.04 48.96
CA LYS A 28 -1.86 -18.92 48.05
C LYS A 28 -1.82 -19.44 46.61
N LYS A 29 -2.72 -18.94 45.78
CA LYS A 29 -2.53 -18.88 44.33
C LYS A 29 -2.70 -17.43 43.93
N ASP A 30 -1.56 -16.75 43.80
CA ASP A 30 -1.44 -15.45 43.16
C ASP A 30 -2.06 -15.55 41.77
N THR A 31 -3.31 -15.11 41.67
CA THR A 31 -3.91 -14.81 40.38
C THR A 31 -3.52 -13.38 40.10
N HIS A 32 -2.39 -13.21 39.41
CA HIS A 32 -2.11 -11.99 38.68
C HIS A 32 -3.30 -11.74 37.75
N ARG A 33 -4.23 -10.92 38.22
CA ARG A 33 -5.25 -10.28 37.43
C ARG A 33 -4.49 -9.36 36.48
N HIS A 34 -4.13 -9.89 35.30
CA HIS A 34 -3.77 -9.06 34.17
C HIS A 34 -5.00 -8.22 33.87
N GLU A 35 -5.01 -7.03 34.45
CA GLU A 35 -5.79 -5.91 34.00
C GLU A 35 -5.47 -5.75 32.51
N LYS A 36 -6.39 -6.26 31.68
CA LYS A 36 -6.35 -6.07 30.24
C LYS A 36 -6.62 -4.59 30.04
N THR A 37 -5.57 -3.78 30.14
CA THR A 37 -5.63 -2.37 29.76
C THR A 37 -6.15 -2.38 28.33
N ALA A 38 -7.40 -1.96 28.16
CA ALA A 38 -7.98 -1.80 26.84
C ALA A 38 -7.07 -0.79 26.15
N ILE A 39 -6.28 -1.26 25.18
CA ILE A 39 -5.51 -0.39 24.30
C ILE A 39 -6.56 0.43 23.57
N VAL A 40 -6.79 1.65 24.04
CA VAL A 40 -7.59 2.64 23.32
C VAL A 40 -6.83 2.87 22.04
N LYS A 41 -7.25 2.23 20.94
CA LYS A 41 -6.76 2.56 19.61
C LYS A 41 -7.11 4.02 19.38
N GLU A 42 -6.12 4.88 19.50
CA GLU A 42 -6.25 6.30 19.19
C GLU A 42 -6.82 6.41 17.78
N LYS A 43 -8.01 7.02 17.68
CA LYS A 43 -8.70 7.13 16.40
C LYS A 43 -7.88 8.06 15.52
N GLU A 44 -7.41 7.56 14.39
CA GLU A 44 -6.64 8.36 13.44
C GLU A 44 -7.44 9.61 13.04
N PRO A 45 -6.79 10.79 13.01
CA PRO A 45 -7.46 12.01 12.61
C PRO A 45 -7.89 11.88 11.15
N GLU A 46 -9.18 12.12 10.90
CA GLU A 46 -9.77 12.02 9.58
C GLU A 46 -9.26 13.16 8.68
N VAL A 47 -8.93 12.85 7.43
CA VAL A 47 -8.50 13.86 6.46
C VAL A 47 -9.72 14.60 5.90
N LYS A 48 -9.70 15.93 6.02
CA LYS A 48 -10.70 16.84 5.46
C LYS A 48 -10.41 17.19 4.00
N ALA A 49 -9.15 17.43 3.67
CA ALA A 49 -8.75 17.84 2.32
C ALA A 49 -7.28 17.49 2.02
N SER A 50 -6.99 17.27 0.75
CA SER A 50 -5.62 17.29 0.21
C SER A 50 -5.36 18.63 -0.46
N LEU A 51 -4.17 19.20 -0.25
CA LEU A 51 -3.72 20.42 -0.91
C LEU A 51 -2.59 20.10 -1.89
N LEU A 52 -2.68 20.72 -3.08
CA LEU A 52 -1.64 20.68 -4.10
C LEU A 52 -1.08 22.09 -4.30
N GLU A 53 0.21 22.25 -4.01
CA GLU A 53 0.99 23.47 -4.23
C GLU A 53 1.91 23.29 -5.45
N GLU A 54 2.42 24.37 -6.03
CA GLU A 54 3.45 24.29 -7.07
C GLU A 54 4.85 24.12 -6.43
N PRO A 55 5.74 23.28 -7.00
CA PRO A 55 7.08 23.14 -6.47
C PRO A 55 7.94 24.35 -6.87
N PRO A 56 9.01 24.64 -6.11
CA PRO A 56 10.05 25.58 -6.55
C PRO A 56 10.64 25.15 -7.90
N ALA A 57 11.04 26.12 -8.73
CA ALA A 57 11.66 25.84 -10.03
C ALA A 57 13.02 25.12 -9.93
N THR A 58 13.61 25.06 -8.74
CA THR A 58 14.92 24.43 -8.48
C THR A 58 14.84 22.91 -8.26
N VAL A 59 13.64 22.36 -8.10
CA VAL A 59 13.40 20.93 -7.87
C VAL A 59 13.83 20.10 -9.08
N LYS A 60 14.61 19.04 -8.84
CA LYS A 60 15.22 18.22 -9.91
C LYS A 60 14.61 16.84 -10.05
N SER A 61 13.87 16.36 -9.06
CA SER A 61 13.24 15.03 -9.10
C SER A 61 11.77 15.06 -8.64
N PRO A 62 10.95 14.08 -9.06
CA PRO A 62 9.61 13.87 -8.51
C PRO A 62 9.55 13.79 -6.98
N ALA A 63 10.51 13.13 -6.35
CA ALA A 63 10.63 12.96 -4.91
C ALA A 63 10.91 14.28 -4.19
N GLU A 64 11.73 15.16 -4.79
CA GLU A 64 11.88 16.53 -4.30
C GLU A 64 10.59 17.34 -4.51
N ALA A 65 9.92 17.17 -5.65
CA ALA A 65 8.70 17.91 -5.99
C ALA A 65 7.58 17.64 -4.98
N ILE A 66 7.32 16.38 -4.63
CA ILE A 66 6.21 16.01 -3.77
C ILE A 66 6.32 16.59 -2.34
N LEU A 67 7.53 16.84 -1.86
CA LEU A 67 7.79 17.48 -0.55
C LEU A 67 7.24 18.91 -0.49
N HIS A 68 7.18 19.58 -1.63
CA HIS A 68 6.63 20.93 -1.74
C HIS A 68 5.17 20.93 -2.16
N GLN A 69 4.77 19.95 -2.97
CA GLN A 69 3.48 19.95 -3.63
C GLN A 69 2.36 19.35 -2.78
N TYR A 70 2.62 18.31 -1.98
CA TYR A 70 1.54 17.54 -1.35
C TYR A 70 1.44 17.77 0.16
N SER A 71 0.22 18.01 0.63
CA SER A 71 -0.09 18.05 2.07
C SER A 71 -1.55 17.70 2.33
N VAL A 72 -1.86 17.32 3.57
CA VAL A 72 -3.22 17.03 4.04
C VAL A 72 -3.64 17.99 5.14
N ILE A 73 -4.92 18.35 5.16
CA ILE A 73 -5.58 19.03 6.27
C ILE A 73 -6.50 18.03 6.95
N TYR A 74 -6.32 17.82 8.25
CA TYR A 74 -7.19 16.98 9.06
C TYR A 74 -8.45 17.72 9.52
N THR A 75 -9.47 16.98 9.96
CA THR A 75 -10.73 17.54 10.48
C THR A 75 -10.54 18.45 11.69
N ASN A 76 -9.48 18.23 12.48
CA ASN A 76 -9.08 19.09 13.59
C ASN A 76 -8.32 20.37 13.15
N GLY A 77 -8.18 20.62 11.84
CA GLY A 77 -7.49 21.79 11.28
C GLY A 77 -5.97 21.66 11.19
N HIS A 78 -5.37 20.59 11.74
CA HIS A 78 -3.93 20.36 11.61
C HIS A 78 -3.55 20.10 10.15
N LYS A 79 -2.49 20.75 9.67
CA LYS A 79 -1.90 20.53 8.34
C LYS A 79 -0.63 19.71 8.47
N LYS A 80 -0.52 18.64 7.70
CA LYS A 80 0.70 17.81 7.61
C LYS A 80 1.22 17.81 6.18
N LYS A 81 2.49 18.18 6.00
CA LYS A 81 3.21 18.13 4.72
C LYS A 81 3.97 16.82 4.62
N VAL A 82 4.25 16.37 3.39
CA VAL A 82 5.16 15.25 3.14
C VAL A 82 6.55 15.62 3.63
N GLN A 83 7.20 14.69 4.31
CA GLN A 83 8.57 14.78 4.77
C GLN A 83 9.44 13.73 4.08
N LYS A 84 10.76 13.91 4.08
CA LYS A 84 11.69 12.96 3.47
C LYS A 84 11.52 11.53 4.00
N LYS A 85 11.22 11.39 5.29
CA LYS A 85 10.97 10.08 5.93
C LYS A 85 9.70 9.37 5.45
N ASP A 86 8.79 10.10 4.83
CA ASP A 86 7.57 9.50 4.28
C ASP A 86 7.86 8.87 2.91
N LEU A 87 8.93 9.29 2.22
CA LEU A 87 9.30 8.78 0.90
C LEU A 87 9.88 7.37 0.98
N ILE A 88 9.41 6.50 0.10
CA ILE A 88 9.82 5.09 0.06
C ILE A 88 10.67 4.84 -1.18
N SER A 89 10.18 5.22 -2.36
CA SER A 89 10.90 4.95 -3.60
C SER A 89 10.58 6.00 -4.66
N GLU A 90 11.50 6.16 -5.60
CA GLU A 90 11.34 6.99 -6.78
C GLU A 90 11.78 6.22 -8.03
N ALA A 91 11.03 6.36 -9.12
CA ALA A 91 11.49 5.87 -10.41
C ALA A 91 11.25 6.88 -11.50
N THR A 92 12.24 7.05 -12.38
CA THR A 92 12.13 7.90 -13.57
C THR A 92 12.46 7.14 -14.84
N PHE A 93 11.70 7.41 -15.90
CA PHE A 93 11.94 6.90 -17.24
C PHE A 93 11.61 7.99 -18.26
N GLY A 94 12.63 8.56 -18.90
CA GLY A 94 12.48 9.74 -19.75
C GLY A 94 11.83 10.90 -18.98
N ASN A 95 10.68 11.37 -19.47
CA ASN A 95 9.91 12.45 -18.86
C ASN A 95 8.86 11.97 -17.85
N LYS A 96 8.94 10.73 -17.35
CA LYS A 96 7.92 10.12 -16.49
C LYS A 96 8.52 9.79 -15.14
N GLY A 97 7.75 10.03 -14.08
CA GLY A 97 8.16 9.79 -12.70
C GLY A 97 7.07 9.09 -11.90
N ILE A 98 7.47 8.23 -10.97
CA ILE A 98 6.60 7.67 -9.94
C ILE A 98 7.28 7.87 -8.59
N VAL A 99 6.51 8.32 -7.61
CA VAL A 99 6.93 8.36 -6.21
C VAL A 99 5.97 7.51 -5.40
N THR A 100 6.53 6.63 -4.57
CA THR A 100 5.79 5.90 -3.55
C THR A 100 6.17 6.48 -2.19
N LEU A 101 5.18 6.77 -1.35
CA LEU A 101 5.37 7.28 0.00
C LEU A 101 4.38 6.65 0.98
N HIS A 102 4.69 6.69 2.26
CA HIS A 102 3.72 6.44 3.32
C HIS A 102 2.58 7.46 3.23
N SER A 103 1.35 6.98 3.31
CA SER A 103 0.17 7.83 3.26
C SER A 103 0.10 8.71 4.49
N LEU A 104 -0.18 9.99 4.29
CA LEU A 104 -0.51 10.91 5.38
C LEU A 104 -1.97 10.73 5.83
N GLU A 105 -2.80 10.04 5.04
CA GLU A 105 -4.24 9.93 5.24
C GLU A 105 -4.64 8.71 6.07
N PHE A 106 -3.91 7.60 5.92
CA PHE A 106 -4.19 6.34 6.58
C PHE A 106 -2.87 5.70 7.01
N LYS A 107 -2.81 5.25 8.26
CA LYS A 107 -1.64 4.52 8.76
C LYS A 107 -1.39 3.24 7.95
N ASP A 108 -0.12 2.87 7.87
CA ASP A 108 0.40 1.66 7.19
C ASP A 108 0.04 1.57 5.69
N SER A 109 -0.56 2.63 5.14
CA SER A 109 -0.99 2.72 3.75
C SER A 109 0.02 3.47 2.89
N TYR A 110 -0.07 3.32 1.58
CA TYR A 110 0.82 3.98 0.64
C TYR A 110 0.08 4.97 -0.25
N LYS A 111 0.75 6.08 -0.58
CA LYS A 111 0.33 6.97 -1.64
C LYS A 111 1.30 6.84 -2.81
N ILE A 112 0.74 6.78 -4.00
CA ILE A 112 1.46 6.61 -5.25
C ILE A 112 1.15 7.82 -6.10
N ALA A 113 2.20 8.53 -6.50
CA ALA A 113 2.13 9.78 -7.24
C ALA A 113 2.81 9.62 -8.58
N TYR A 114 2.09 9.95 -9.66
CA TYR A 114 2.62 9.95 -11.02
C TYR A 114 2.91 11.38 -11.49
N TYR A 115 4.05 11.52 -12.14
CA TYR A 115 4.64 12.77 -12.56
C TYR A 115 4.99 12.77 -14.05
N ASP A 116 4.81 13.92 -14.69
CA ASP A 116 5.41 14.24 -15.99
C ASP A 116 6.42 15.39 -15.84
N LEU A 117 7.56 15.28 -16.51
CA LEU A 117 8.52 16.37 -16.66
C LEU A 117 8.03 17.28 -17.80
N MET A 118 7.52 18.45 -17.42
CA MET A 118 7.02 19.44 -18.36
C MET A 118 8.16 20.11 -19.12
N GLN A 119 8.01 20.22 -20.44
CA GLN A 119 8.89 20.98 -21.32
C GLN A 119 8.17 22.24 -21.81
N PRO A 120 8.86 23.39 -21.97
CA PRO A 120 10.32 23.60 -21.81
C PRO A 120 10.76 23.94 -20.38
N SER A 121 9.82 24.04 -19.42
CA SER A 121 10.11 24.52 -18.06
C SER A 121 10.99 23.59 -17.24
N LYS A 122 11.17 22.33 -17.68
CA LYS A 122 11.91 21.27 -16.97
C LYS A 122 11.44 21.08 -15.54
N ARG A 123 10.13 21.21 -15.32
CA ARG A 123 9.49 21.07 -14.00
C ARG A 123 8.71 19.77 -13.91
N TRP A 124 8.86 19.07 -12.79
CA TRP A 124 8.05 17.89 -12.47
C TRP A 124 6.66 18.33 -12.02
N ALA A 125 5.65 18.02 -12.83
CA ALA A 125 4.26 18.31 -12.54
C ALA A 125 3.58 17.04 -12.01
N LEU A 126 2.91 17.16 -10.86
CA LEU A 126 2.11 16.08 -10.31
C LEU A 126 0.85 15.93 -11.16
N HIS A 127 0.69 14.79 -11.82
CA HIS A 127 -0.44 14.56 -12.72
C HIS A 127 -1.56 13.77 -12.06
N SER A 128 -1.22 12.77 -11.23
CA SER A 128 -2.23 11.96 -10.54
C SER A 128 -1.68 11.34 -9.26
N THR A 129 -2.57 11.06 -8.30
CA THR A 129 -2.24 10.27 -7.11
C THR A 129 -3.36 9.31 -6.76
N PHE A 130 -3.03 8.15 -6.24
CA PHE A 130 -3.99 7.30 -5.52
C PHE A 130 -3.38 6.77 -4.23
N THR A 131 -4.26 6.38 -3.31
CA THR A 131 -3.89 5.80 -2.03
C THR A 131 -4.21 4.30 -2.07
N ASN A 132 -3.20 3.45 -1.90
CA ASN A 132 -3.39 2.04 -1.63
C ASN A 132 -3.62 1.88 -0.12
N ARG A 133 -4.89 1.76 0.29
CA ARG A 133 -5.28 1.65 1.69
C ARG A 133 -5.00 0.23 2.20
N ILE A 134 -4.03 0.10 3.07
CA ILE A 134 -3.68 -1.15 3.72
C ILE A 134 -4.53 -1.26 4.98
N GLY A 135 -5.44 -2.22 4.98
CA GLY A 135 -6.21 -2.59 6.16
C GLY A 135 -5.39 -3.47 7.12
N PRO A 136 -6.03 -3.99 8.19
CA PRO A 136 -5.44 -5.05 9.00
C PRO A 136 -4.99 -6.23 8.12
N GLU A 137 -3.93 -6.94 8.53
CA GLU A 137 -3.40 -8.08 7.78
C GLU A 137 -4.48 -9.12 7.43
N GLU A 138 -5.44 -9.34 8.34
CA GLU A 138 -6.57 -10.25 8.16
C GLU A 138 -7.48 -9.89 6.97
N SER A 139 -7.49 -8.62 6.56
CA SER A 139 -8.30 -8.11 5.46
C SER A 139 -7.62 -8.20 4.10
N LEU A 140 -6.31 -8.50 4.06
CA LEU A 140 -5.53 -8.55 2.82
C LEU A 140 -5.80 -9.84 2.05
N ASN A 141 -5.72 -9.77 0.71
CA ASN A 141 -5.97 -10.93 -0.15
C ASN A 141 -4.84 -11.95 0.00
N PRO A 142 -5.10 -13.20 0.45
CA PRO A 142 -4.08 -14.24 0.54
C PRO A 142 -3.63 -14.76 -0.84
N GLN A 143 -4.42 -14.51 -1.89
CA GLN A 143 -4.08 -14.92 -3.25
C GLN A 143 -3.11 -13.91 -3.87
N LYS A 144 -1.89 -14.39 -4.17
CA LYS A 144 -0.88 -13.63 -4.91
C LYS A 144 -1.09 -13.68 -6.43
N HIS A 145 -2.18 -14.31 -6.90
CA HIS A 145 -2.53 -14.43 -8.32
C HIS A 145 -1.37 -14.92 -9.18
N GLY A 146 -0.66 -15.98 -8.75
CA GLY A 146 0.52 -16.49 -9.46
C GLY A 146 1.79 -15.59 -9.43
N LEU A 147 1.73 -14.38 -8.86
CA LEU A 147 2.90 -13.52 -8.71
C LEU A 147 3.83 -14.01 -7.62
N LYS A 148 5.14 -13.95 -7.92
CA LYS A 148 6.20 -14.31 -6.97
C LYS A 148 6.54 -13.12 -6.07
N LEU A 149 5.58 -12.72 -5.24
CA LEU A 149 5.72 -11.60 -4.31
C LEU A 149 6.34 -12.04 -2.98
N PRO A 150 7.18 -11.20 -2.34
CA PRO A 150 7.71 -11.47 -1.01
C PRO A 150 6.63 -11.40 0.09
N MET A 151 5.56 -10.65 -0.17
CA MET A 151 4.38 -10.49 0.70
C MET A 151 3.54 -11.76 0.71
N THR A 152 3.03 -12.20 1.87
CA THR A 152 2.14 -13.38 1.97
C THR A 152 0.70 -13.07 1.58
N ARG A 153 0.22 -11.88 1.95
CA ARG A 153 -1.11 -11.35 1.63
C ARG A 153 -0.94 -9.94 1.10
N VAL A 154 -1.81 -9.51 0.19
CA VAL A 154 -1.64 -8.23 -0.51
C VAL A 154 -2.93 -7.45 -0.66
N ASN A 155 -2.82 -6.13 -0.68
CA ASN A 155 -3.81 -5.26 -1.30
C ASN A 155 -3.30 -4.79 -2.65
N ILE A 156 -4.21 -4.75 -3.62
CA ILE A 156 -3.89 -4.36 -4.99
C ILE A 156 -4.78 -3.17 -5.34
N SER A 157 -4.14 -2.07 -5.69
CA SER A 157 -4.80 -0.86 -6.16
C SER A 157 -4.42 -0.59 -7.61
N HIS A 158 -5.36 -0.10 -8.39
CA HIS A 158 -5.18 0.20 -9.81
C HIS A 158 -5.72 1.58 -10.14
N MET A 159 -4.95 2.32 -10.92
CA MET A 159 -5.35 3.58 -11.53
C MET A 159 -5.07 3.52 -13.03
N LYS A 160 -6.07 3.91 -13.82
CA LYS A 160 -5.88 4.26 -15.23
C LYS A 160 -5.55 5.74 -15.32
N ILE A 161 -4.30 6.06 -15.67
CA ILE A 161 -3.87 7.46 -15.84
C ILE A 161 -4.44 8.01 -17.14
N ASN A 162 -4.34 7.24 -18.22
CA ASN A 162 -5.01 7.52 -19.50
C ASN A 162 -5.18 6.22 -20.31
N LYS A 163 -5.65 6.30 -21.56
CA LYS A 163 -5.87 5.11 -22.41
C LYS A 163 -4.60 4.27 -22.63
N ALA A 164 -3.43 4.88 -22.61
CA ALA A 164 -2.15 4.22 -22.91
C ALA A 164 -1.33 3.90 -21.66
N MET A 165 -1.78 4.33 -20.47
CA MET A 165 -0.99 4.32 -19.25
C MET A 165 -1.80 3.88 -18.03
N HIS A 166 -1.27 2.87 -17.35
CA HIS A 166 -1.89 2.25 -16.20
C HIS A 166 -0.86 2.12 -15.08
N MET A 167 -1.31 2.29 -13.85
CA MET A 167 -0.48 2.21 -12.66
C MET A 167 -1.14 1.29 -11.65
N TRP A 168 -0.40 0.28 -11.19
CA TRP A 168 -0.80 -0.61 -10.12
C TRP A 168 0.11 -0.39 -8.92
N ASN A 169 -0.42 -0.63 -7.73
CA ASN A 169 0.38 -0.79 -6.53
C ASN A 169 -0.07 -2.07 -5.82
N ILE A 170 0.90 -2.94 -5.51
CA ILE A 170 0.70 -4.19 -4.79
C ILE A 170 1.48 -4.09 -3.50
N ALA A 171 0.82 -4.22 -2.36
CA ALA A 171 1.47 -3.95 -1.08
C ALA A 171 0.83 -4.69 0.10
N ASP A 172 1.61 -4.87 1.17
CA ASP A 172 1.17 -5.23 2.52
C ASP A 172 1.67 -4.15 3.51
N GLN A 173 1.76 -4.43 4.81
CA GLN A 173 2.24 -3.42 5.76
C GLN A 173 3.76 -3.15 5.68
N GLN A 174 4.53 -4.03 5.05
CA GLN A 174 5.99 -4.00 5.02
C GLN A 174 6.53 -3.66 3.62
N PHE A 175 5.96 -4.26 2.58
CA PHE A 175 6.45 -4.16 1.22
C PHE A 175 5.42 -3.51 0.30
N THR A 176 5.92 -2.78 -0.69
CA THR A 176 5.13 -2.15 -1.74
C THR A 176 5.88 -2.24 -3.05
N VAL A 177 5.16 -2.52 -4.15
CA VAL A 177 5.65 -2.44 -5.52
C VAL A 177 4.64 -1.73 -6.40
N SER A 178 5.09 -0.65 -7.01
CA SER A 178 4.37 0.11 -8.02
C SER A 178 4.78 -0.38 -9.40
N ILE A 179 3.79 -0.60 -10.26
CA ILE A 179 3.97 -1.04 -11.65
C ILE A 179 3.33 0.02 -12.54
N LEU A 180 4.11 0.68 -13.38
CA LEU A 180 3.61 1.61 -14.39
C LEU A 180 3.84 1.04 -15.78
N THR A 181 2.80 1.09 -16.61
CA THR A 181 2.90 0.74 -18.02
C THR A 181 2.59 1.94 -18.89
N PHE A 182 3.35 2.12 -19.97
CA PHE A 182 3.15 3.21 -20.93
C PHE A 182 3.70 2.82 -22.30
N THR A 183 3.30 3.53 -23.35
CA THR A 183 3.84 3.32 -24.70
C THR A 183 5.34 3.58 -24.74
N ASN A 184 6.08 2.70 -25.43
CA ASN A 184 7.53 2.77 -25.53
C ASN A 184 8.03 4.18 -25.84
N SER A 185 8.98 4.61 -25.02
CA SER A 185 9.74 5.83 -25.20
C SER A 185 11.19 5.43 -25.52
N LYS A 186 11.82 6.12 -26.47
CA LYS A 186 13.24 5.88 -26.83
C LYS A 186 14.22 6.41 -25.76
N GLN A 187 13.73 7.07 -24.71
CA GLN A 187 14.55 7.58 -23.63
C GLN A 187 14.65 6.55 -22.51
N ALA A 188 15.71 5.75 -22.53
CA ALA A 188 16.13 5.03 -21.33
C ALA A 188 16.58 6.02 -20.25
N SER A 189 16.31 5.70 -18.98
CA SER A 189 16.95 6.38 -17.85
C SER A 189 18.43 5.97 -17.74
N SER A 190 19.19 6.71 -16.91
CA SER A 190 20.58 6.52 -16.45
C SER A 190 21.12 5.08 -16.45
N PRO A 191 22.46 4.86 -16.44
CA PRO A 191 23.07 3.57 -16.74
C PRO A 191 22.45 2.44 -15.91
N ALA A 192 21.79 1.52 -16.61
CA ALA A 192 21.11 0.40 -16.01
C ALA A 192 21.89 -0.89 -16.28
N LYS A 193 22.10 -1.69 -15.23
CA LYS A 193 22.60 -3.06 -15.34
C LYS A 193 21.58 -3.87 -16.14
N THR A 194 22.04 -4.56 -17.18
CA THR A 194 21.17 -5.48 -17.92
C THR A 194 21.03 -6.79 -17.16
N VAL A 195 19.80 -7.25 -16.98
CA VAL A 195 19.46 -8.56 -16.40
C VAL A 195 18.52 -9.31 -17.36
N VAL A 196 18.48 -10.64 -17.22
CA VAL A 196 17.57 -11.48 -18.02
C VAL A 196 16.37 -11.84 -17.17
N LEU A 197 15.17 -11.76 -17.76
CA LEU A 197 13.92 -12.29 -17.21
C LEU A 197 13.67 -13.66 -17.88
N PRO A 198 14.03 -14.78 -17.24
CA PRO A 198 14.03 -16.09 -17.88
C PRO A 198 12.64 -16.56 -18.35
N GLN A 199 11.59 -16.35 -17.54
CA GLN A 199 10.22 -16.75 -17.90
C GLN A 199 9.69 -15.93 -19.08
N LYS A 200 10.09 -14.66 -19.17
CA LYS A 200 9.72 -13.77 -20.27
C LYS A 200 10.62 -13.89 -21.51
N LYS A 201 11.77 -14.56 -21.39
CA LYS A 201 12.83 -14.60 -22.43
C LYS A 201 13.21 -13.20 -22.92
N SER A 202 13.21 -12.23 -22.02
CA SER A 202 13.45 -10.81 -22.33
C SER A 202 14.57 -10.23 -21.48
N LYS A 203 15.12 -9.10 -21.93
CA LYS A 203 16.06 -8.30 -21.15
C LYS A 203 15.27 -7.29 -20.32
N ALA A 204 15.73 -7.09 -19.09
CA ALA A 204 15.33 -5.98 -18.24
C ALA A 204 16.56 -5.15 -17.86
N TYR A 205 16.28 -3.95 -17.39
CA TYR A 205 17.25 -2.93 -17.08
C TYR A 205 17.03 -2.49 -15.64
N LEU A 206 18.05 -2.67 -14.83
CA LEU A 206 18.03 -2.44 -13.40
C LEU A 206 18.90 -1.23 -13.05
N SER A 207 18.32 -0.26 -12.36
CA SER A 207 19.03 0.86 -11.75
C SER A 207 18.70 0.92 -10.25
N ILE A 208 19.36 1.85 -9.55
CA ILE A 208 19.10 2.14 -8.14
C ILE A 208 18.58 3.57 -8.04
N ASP A 209 17.53 3.79 -7.26
CA ASP A 209 16.96 5.11 -7.01
C ASP A 209 17.73 5.90 -5.93
N ALA A 210 17.26 7.13 -5.66
CA ALA A 210 17.85 7.99 -4.64
C ALA A 210 17.69 7.45 -3.20
N PHE A 211 16.85 6.44 -3.00
CA PHE A 211 16.55 5.79 -1.72
C PHE A 211 17.21 4.42 -1.59
N THR A 212 18.16 4.09 -2.48
CA THR A 212 18.88 2.81 -2.53
C THR A 212 18.01 1.59 -2.88
N HIS A 213 16.80 1.82 -3.40
CA HIS A 213 15.92 0.78 -3.87
C HIS A 213 16.11 0.51 -5.37
N PRO A 214 16.01 -0.76 -5.79
CA PRO A 214 16.10 -1.11 -7.18
C PRO A 214 14.88 -0.63 -7.97
N VAL A 215 15.15 -0.12 -9.15
CA VAL A 215 14.16 0.23 -10.16
C VAL A 215 14.41 -0.65 -11.36
N LEU A 216 13.38 -1.32 -11.85
CA LEU A 216 13.50 -2.25 -12.97
C LEU A 216 12.54 -1.82 -14.08
N TYR A 217 13.03 -1.75 -15.31
CA TYR A 217 12.15 -1.65 -16.47
C TYR A 217 12.46 -2.69 -17.53
N TYR A 218 11.45 -3.06 -18.31
CA TYR A 218 11.60 -3.89 -19.49
C TYR A 218 10.59 -3.50 -20.57
N PHE A 219 10.82 -3.98 -21.78
CA PHE A 219 9.92 -3.79 -22.91
C PHE A 219 9.07 -5.04 -23.14
N ASP A 220 7.77 -4.84 -23.30
CA ASP A 220 6.78 -5.87 -23.60
C ASP A 220 5.91 -5.38 -24.77
N GLY A 221 6.25 -5.84 -25.99
CA GLY A 221 5.66 -5.34 -27.22
C GLY A 221 5.90 -3.83 -27.39
N SER A 222 4.82 -3.07 -27.58
CA SER A 222 4.85 -1.60 -27.73
C SER A 222 4.85 -0.84 -26.41
N LYS A 223 4.98 -1.54 -25.28
CA LYS A 223 4.85 -0.97 -23.94
C LYS A 223 6.12 -1.16 -23.11
N THR A 224 6.41 -0.14 -22.32
CA THR A 224 7.42 -0.18 -21.26
C THR A 224 6.71 -0.51 -19.97
N VAL A 225 7.27 -1.45 -19.20
CA VAL A 225 6.84 -1.79 -17.85
C VAL A 225 7.93 -1.32 -16.90
N LEU A 226 7.58 -0.43 -15.97
CA LEU A 226 8.47 0.13 -14.96
C LEU A 226 8.00 -0.31 -13.58
N LEU A 227 8.90 -0.87 -12.79
CA LEU A 227 8.68 -1.33 -11.42
C LEU A 227 9.54 -0.52 -10.46
N SER A 228 8.94 -0.13 -9.32
CA SER A 228 9.64 0.53 -8.21
C SER A 228 8.96 0.23 -6.88
N GLY A 229 9.70 0.31 -5.78
CA GLY A 229 9.18 0.00 -4.45
C GLY A 229 10.31 -0.34 -3.49
N ASN A 230 9.98 -0.77 -2.28
CA ASN A 230 10.98 -1.14 -1.27
C ASN A 230 11.34 -2.64 -1.30
N LEU A 231 11.52 -3.18 -2.51
CA LEU A 231 11.99 -4.55 -2.70
C LEU A 231 13.52 -4.57 -2.82
N ASN A 232 14.16 -5.70 -2.54
CA ASN A 232 15.57 -5.90 -2.92
C ASN A 232 15.71 -6.32 -4.40
N GLU A 233 16.94 -6.32 -4.92
CA GLU A 233 17.23 -6.62 -6.34
C GLU A 233 16.64 -7.97 -6.78
N GLN A 234 16.84 -9.02 -5.99
CA GLN A 234 16.33 -10.35 -6.33
C GLN A 234 14.80 -10.38 -6.31
N GLN A 235 14.17 -9.71 -5.35
CA GLN A 235 12.71 -9.62 -5.23
C GLN A 235 12.11 -8.89 -6.44
N ILE A 236 12.61 -7.72 -6.84
CA ILE A 236 12.03 -6.97 -7.97
C ILE A 236 12.20 -7.72 -9.31
N ILE A 237 13.34 -8.39 -9.51
CA ILE A 237 13.57 -9.25 -10.68
C ILE A 237 12.58 -10.41 -10.69
N THR A 238 12.39 -11.06 -9.53
CA THR A 238 11.49 -12.19 -9.37
C THR A 238 10.03 -11.79 -9.63
N VAL A 239 9.61 -10.62 -9.14
CA VAL A 239 8.28 -10.07 -9.42
C VAL A 239 8.12 -9.78 -10.91
N ALA A 240 9.08 -9.06 -11.51
CA ALA A 240 9.05 -8.71 -12.93
C ALA A 240 8.97 -9.94 -13.85
N ASP A 241 9.73 -10.99 -13.55
CA ASP A 241 9.73 -12.24 -14.32
C ASP A 241 8.40 -13.00 -14.21
N SER A 242 7.71 -12.88 -13.06
CA SER A 242 6.41 -13.52 -12.83
C SER A 242 5.20 -12.78 -13.44
N LEU A 243 5.38 -11.55 -13.92
CA LEU A 243 4.27 -10.78 -14.50
C LEU A 243 3.75 -11.44 -15.79
N PRO A 244 2.44 -11.37 -16.09
CA PRO A 244 1.91 -11.76 -17.39
C PRO A 244 2.48 -10.87 -18.50
N THR A 245 2.27 -11.26 -19.75
CA THR A 245 2.48 -10.36 -20.89
C THR A 245 1.43 -9.25 -20.87
N ILE A 246 1.78 -8.01 -21.18
CA ILE A 246 0.84 -6.87 -21.15
C ILE A 246 -0.34 -7.00 -22.12
N ALA A 247 -0.22 -7.84 -23.15
CA ALA A 247 -1.28 -8.14 -24.11
C ALA A 247 -2.41 -9.02 -23.51
N THR A 248 -2.19 -9.59 -22.33
CA THR A 248 -3.19 -10.42 -21.64
C THR A 248 -4.16 -9.56 -20.82
N HIS A 249 -5.43 -9.97 -20.76
CA HIS A 249 -6.44 -9.32 -19.93
C HIS A 249 -6.19 -9.48 -18.42
N THR A 250 -5.26 -10.37 -18.05
CA THR A 250 -4.88 -10.68 -16.68
C THR A 250 -3.82 -9.75 -16.14
N PHE A 251 -3.08 -9.01 -16.98
CA PHE A 251 -2.01 -8.14 -16.49
C PHE A 251 -2.51 -7.14 -15.41
N PRO A 252 -1.84 -6.99 -14.24
CA PRO A 252 -0.57 -7.61 -13.85
C PRO A 252 -0.71 -8.93 -13.07
N LEU A 253 -1.93 -9.46 -12.90
CA LEU A 253 -2.26 -10.59 -12.03
C LEU A 253 -2.56 -11.87 -12.85
N PRO A 254 -1.64 -12.85 -12.94
CA PRO A 254 -1.94 -14.16 -13.52
C PRO A 254 -3.18 -14.83 -12.92
N HIS A 255 -3.88 -15.66 -13.70
CA HIS A 255 -4.89 -16.57 -13.17
C HIS A 255 -4.26 -17.68 -12.33
#